data_AF-A0A537QRA7-F1
#
_entry.id   AF-A0A537QRA7-F1
#
_cell.length_a   1.000
_cell.length_b   1.000
_cell.length_c   1.000
_cell.angle_alpha   90.00
_cell.angle_beta   90.00
_cell.angle_gamma   90.00
#
_symmetry.space_group_name_H-M   'P 1'
#
loop_
_entity.id
_entity.type
_entity.pdbx_description
1 polymer ?
#
loop_
_entity_poly.entity_id
_entity_poly.type
_entity_poly.pdbx_seq_one_letter_code
_entity_poly.pdbx_strand_id
1 'polypeptide(L)'
;MASTIRVRATSSAETTEVQALIQHPMDSGFVRDAKGEPIPPHFIQQLTFEYDGKNVFVADWGPAVSKDPYVKFSFKGGKKGDDLKISWVDNKGASDATMAK
;
A
#
# COMPACT_ATOMS: atom_id res chain seq x y z
N MET A 1 -4.32 -12.25 -12.93
CA MET A 1 -3.50 -11.01 -13.02
C MET A 1 -2.56 -11.00 -11.83
N ALA A 2 -1.32 -10.52 -11.99
CA ALA A 2 -0.41 -10.38 -10.86
C ALA A 2 -0.89 -9.23 -9.95
N SER A 3 -0.68 -9.34 -8.65
CA SER A 3 -0.99 -8.24 -7.72
C SER A 3 -0.17 -7.00 -8.07
N THR A 4 -0.77 -5.83 -7.87
CA THR A 4 -0.13 -4.51 -7.94
C THR A 4 0.81 -4.25 -6.76
N ILE A 5 0.72 -5.07 -5.71
CA ILE A 5 1.44 -4.92 -4.47
C ILE A 5 2.72 -5.78 -4.53
N ARG A 6 3.87 -5.12 -4.40
CA ARG A 6 5.16 -5.79 -4.18
C ARG A 6 5.57 -5.55 -2.74
N VAL A 7 5.83 -6.61 -2.00
CA VAL A 7 6.18 -6.51 -0.58
C VAL A 7 7.37 -7.38 -0.26
N ARG A 8 8.20 -6.89 0.66
CA ARG A 8 9.29 -7.62 1.28
C ARG A 8 9.17 -7.45 2.79
N ALA A 9 9.11 -8.56 3.50
CA ALA A 9 9.19 -8.59 4.95
C ALA A 9 10.53 -9.21 5.37
N THR A 10 11.20 -8.59 6.35
CA THR A 10 12.45 -9.09 6.92
C THR A 10 12.29 -9.18 8.43
N SER A 11 12.24 -10.39 8.96
CA SER A 11 12.21 -10.63 10.41
C SER A 11 13.62 -10.56 11.00
N SER A 12 13.80 -9.77 12.05
CA SER A 12 15.02 -9.69 12.86
C SER A 12 14.66 -9.74 14.34
N ALA A 13 15.13 -10.79 15.02
CA ALA A 13 14.87 -11.06 16.44
C ALA A 13 13.38 -10.99 16.80
N GLU A 14 12.93 -9.86 17.37
CA GLU A 14 11.57 -9.61 17.85
C GLU A 14 10.73 -8.70 16.94
N THR A 15 11.31 -8.20 15.84
CA THR A 15 10.65 -7.24 14.95
C THR A 15 10.66 -7.71 13.51
N THR A 16 9.61 -7.38 12.78
CA THR A 16 9.54 -7.56 11.32
C THR A 16 9.49 -6.19 10.66
N GLU A 17 10.47 -5.93 9.80
CA GLU A 17 10.48 -4.77 8.93
C GLU A 17 9.76 -5.11 7.62
N VAL A 18 8.79 -4.30 7.25
CA VAL A 18 7.99 -4.44 6.04
C VAL A 18 8.27 -3.28 5.11
N GLN A 19 8.51 -3.59 3.85
CA GLN A 19 8.66 -2.64 2.76
C GLN A 19 7.67 -3.02 1.67
N ALA A 20 6.79 -2.11 1.28
CA ALA A 20 5.82 -2.33 0.22
C ALA A 20 5.87 -1.22 -0.82
N LEU A 21 5.79 -1.60 -2.08
CA LEU A 21 5.65 -0.74 -3.25
C LEU A 21 4.34 -1.13 -3.95
N ILE A 22 3.45 -0.17 -4.15
CA ILE A 22 2.13 -0.41 -4.75
C ILE A 22 2.10 0.29 -6.09
N GLN A 23 1.87 -0.45 -7.17
CA GLN A 23 1.72 0.14 -8.50
C GLN A 23 0.37 0.85 -8.60
N HIS A 24 0.36 2.18 -8.50
CA HIS A 24 -0.85 2.99 -8.53
C HIS A 24 -0.56 4.42 -9.02
N PRO A 25 -1.42 5.04 -9.85
CA PRO A 25 -1.17 6.37 -10.43
C PRO A 25 -1.04 7.49 -9.39
N MET A 26 -1.91 7.50 -8.36
CA MET A 26 -1.95 8.54 -7.33
C MET A 26 -2.09 9.96 -7.92
N ASP A 27 -3.02 10.13 -8.86
CA ASP A 27 -3.32 11.43 -9.44
C ASP A 27 -3.92 12.35 -8.38
N SER A 28 -3.31 13.52 -8.19
CA SER A 28 -3.68 14.44 -7.12
C SER A 28 -4.92 15.29 -7.40
N GLY A 29 -5.36 15.37 -8.67
CA GLY A 29 -6.39 16.31 -9.10
C GLY A 29 -5.85 17.69 -9.51
N PHE A 30 -4.56 17.98 -9.26
CA PHE A 30 -3.97 19.30 -9.52
C PHE A 30 -3.18 19.37 -10.83
N VAL A 31 -2.82 18.23 -11.40
CA VAL A 31 -2.05 18.14 -12.65
C VAL A 31 -2.99 18.28 -13.85
N ARG A 32 -2.52 18.97 -14.89
CA ARG A 32 -3.23 19.10 -16.18
C ARG A 32 -2.56 18.24 -17.23
N ASP A 33 -3.35 17.73 -18.16
CA ASP A 33 -2.87 16.97 -19.32
C ASP A 33 -2.27 17.88 -20.41
N ALA A 34 -1.83 17.28 -21.52
CA ALA A 34 -1.27 18.02 -22.65
C ALA A 34 -2.26 18.96 -23.35
N LYS A 35 -3.57 18.78 -23.13
CA LYS A 35 -4.64 19.64 -23.65
C LYS A 35 -5.01 20.75 -22.66
N GLY A 36 -4.42 20.76 -21.47
CA GLY A 36 -4.70 21.71 -20.40
C GLY A 36 -5.90 21.32 -19.52
N GLU A 37 -6.48 20.14 -19.71
CA GLU A 37 -7.61 19.63 -18.93
C GLU A 37 -7.11 19.07 -17.58
N PRO A 38 -7.80 19.33 -16.46
CA PRO A 38 -7.41 18.77 -15.17
C PRO A 38 -7.57 17.25 -15.15
N ILE A 39 -6.54 16.53 -14.70
CA ILE A 39 -6.59 15.09 -14.47
C ILE A 39 -7.40 14.84 -13.19
N PRO A 40 -8.52 14.10 -13.22
CA PRO A 40 -9.33 13.87 -12.02
C PRO A 40 -8.54 13.11 -10.93
N PRO A 41 -8.77 13.40 -9.64
CA PRO A 41 -8.05 12.74 -8.56
C PRO A 41 -8.31 11.23 -8.54
N HIS A 42 -7.24 10.45 -8.45
CA HIS A 42 -7.27 8.99 -8.38
C HIS A 42 -6.17 8.49 -7.45
N PHE A 43 -6.53 8.21 -6.21
CA PHE A 43 -5.58 7.85 -5.16
C PHE A 43 -6.14 6.76 -4.25
N ILE A 44 -5.24 5.95 -3.72
CA ILE A 44 -5.53 4.98 -2.65
C ILE A 44 -5.99 5.76 -1.42
N GLN A 45 -7.15 5.41 -0.87
CA GLN A 45 -7.71 6.03 0.33
C GLN A 45 -7.21 5.36 1.60
N GLN A 46 -7.13 4.03 1.61
CA GLN A 46 -6.71 3.27 2.78
C GLN A 46 -5.80 2.12 2.38
N LEU A 47 -4.70 1.97 3.10
CA LEU A 47 -3.76 0.83 3.02
C LEU A 47 -3.72 0.13 4.37
N THR A 48 -3.92 -1.19 4.38
CA THR A 48 -3.97 -2.01 5.60
C THR A 48 -3.00 -3.18 5.49
N PHE A 49 -2.22 -3.39 6.55
CA PHE A 49 -1.41 -4.58 6.78
C PHE A 49 -1.94 -5.30 8.02
N GLU A 50 -2.23 -6.58 7.86
CA GLU A 50 -2.78 -7.45 8.88
C GLU A 50 -1.86 -8.66 9.08
N TYR A 51 -1.54 -8.95 10.33
CA TYR A 51 -0.75 -10.10 10.76
C TYR A 51 -1.49 -10.79 11.90
N ASP A 52 -1.67 -12.11 11.79
CA ASP A 52 -2.38 -12.93 12.80
C ASP A 52 -3.77 -12.37 13.18
N GLY A 53 -4.54 -11.94 12.16
CA GLY A 53 -5.89 -11.38 12.36
C GLY A 53 -5.91 -9.96 12.95
N LYS A 54 -4.74 -9.32 13.13
CA LYS A 54 -4.63 -7.98 13.73
C LYS A 54 -4.01 -6.99 12.76
N ASN A 55 -4.60 -5.80 12.69
CA ASN A 55 -4.02 -4.68 11.96
C ASN A 55 -2.72 -4.26 12.63
N VAL A 56 -1.59 -4.47 11.94
CA VAL A 56 -0.26 -4.03 12.38
C VAL A 56 0.10 -2.66 11.81
N PHE A 57 -0.53 -2.27 10.70
CA PHE A 57 -0.41 -0.94 10.12
C PHE A 57 -1.67 -0.59 9.34
N VAL A 58 -2.18 0.62 9.55
CA VAL A 58 -3.25 1.21 8.74
C VAL A 58 -2.81 2.63 8.41
N ALA A 59 -2.94 3.02 7.15
CA ALA A 59 -2.73 4.38 6.72
C ALA A 59 -3.89 4.86 5.86
N ASP A 60 -4.42 6.02 6.24
CA ASP A 60 -5.34 6.80 5.43
C ASP A 60 -4.53 7.77 4.57
N TRP A 61 -4.68 7.65 3.27
CA TRP A 61 -3.92 8.41 2.28
C TRP A 61 -4.81 9.43 1.57
N GLY A 62 -4.16 10.52 1.19
CA GLY A 62 -4.76 11.59 0.40
C GLY A 62 -4.06 11.75 -0.94
N PRO A 63 -4.50 12.73 -1.76
CA PRO A 63 -3.96 13.00 -3.08
C PRO A 63 -2.50 13.49 -3.09
N ALA A 64 -1.90 13.74 -1.93
CA ALA A 64 -0.52 14.21 -1.79
C ALA A 64 0.52 13.08 -1.74
N VAL A 65 0.10 11.82 -1.73
CA VAL A 65 1.02 10.68 -1.80
C VAL A 65 1.47 10.49 -3.25
N SER A 66 2.78 10.33 -3.45
CA SER A 66 3.38 10.17 -4.79
C SER A 66 2.90 8.92 -5.51
N LYS A 67 2.96 8.97 -6.86
CA LYS A 67 2.84 7.81 -7.74
C LYS A 67 3.72 6.64 -7.27
N ASP A 68 3.19 5.44 -7.46
CA ASP A 68 3.79 4.18 -7.02
C ASP A 68 4.20 4.22 -5.52
N PRO A 69 3.22 4.36 -4.60
CA PRO A 69 3.51 4.58 -3.19
C PRO A 69 4.44 3.53 -2.59
N TYR A 70 5.43 4.02 -1.84
CA TYR A 70 6.31 3.20 -1.02
C TYR A 70 6.03 3.44 0.46
N VAL A 71 5.85 2.36 1.22
CA VAL A 71 5.76 2.42 2.68
C VAL A 71 6.75 1.46 3.30
N LYS A 72 7.39 1.94 4.36
CA LYS A 72 8.31 1.16 5.20
C LYS A 72 7.92 1.35 6.65
N PHE A 73 7.70 0.25 7.35
CA PHE A 73 7.41 0.26 8.78
C PHE A 73 7.94 -1.02 9.44
N SER A 74 7.97 -1.04 10.76
CA SER A 74 8.30 -2.23 11.53
C SER A 74 7.25 -2.47 12.59
N PHE A 75 6.96 -3.74 12.86
CA PHE A 75 6.07 -4.15 13.95
C PHE A 75 6.73 -5.25 14.78
N LYS A 76 6.27 -5.44 16.02
CA LYS A 76 6.75 -6.50 16.91
C LYS A 76 6.08 -7.83 16.53
N GLY A 77 6.87 -8.90 16.49
CA GLY A 77 6.42 -10.22 16.03
C GLY A 77 6.65 -10.43 14.53
N GLY A 78 6.01 -11.47 13.98
CA GLY A 78 6.27 -11.97 12.64
C GLY A 78 7.55 -12.80 12.57
N LYS A 79 7.45 -13.96 11.93
CA LYS A 79 8.56 -14.83 11.60
C LYS A 79 8.50 -15.17 10.12
N LYS A 80 9.65 -15.58 9.58
CA LYS A 80 9.73 -16.05 8.20
C LYS A 80 8.71 -17.16 7.95
N GLY A 81 7.88 -17.01 6.91
CA GLY A 81 6.85 -17.98 6.55
C GLY A 81 5.47 -17.68 7.13
N ASP A 82 5.35 -16.73 8.05
CA ASP A 82 4.06 -16.27 8.55
C ASP A 82 3.36 -15.40 7.50
N ASP A 83 2.04 -15.48 7.48
CA ASP A 83 1.21 -14.74 6.55
C ASP A 83 1.04 -13.27 6.98
N LEU A 84 1.47 -12.35 6.12
CA LEU A 84 1.16 -10.93 6.18
C LEU A 84 0.18 -10.61 5.06
N LYS A 85 -1.01 -10.13 5.42
CA LYS A 85 -2.02 -9.70 4.46
C LYS A 85 -1.89 -8.21 4.23
N ILE A 86 -1.87 -7.81 2.96
CA ILE A 86 -1.79 -6.40 2.55
C ILE A 86 -2.99 -6.13 1.66
N SER A 87 -3.67 -5.02 1.89
CA SER A 87 -4.81 -4.61 1.07
C SER A 87 -4.93 -3.10 0.96
N TRP A 88 -5.42 -2.62 -0.17
CA TRP A 88 -5.75 -1.22 -0.36
C TRP A 88 -7.10 -1.04 -1.06
N VAL A 89 -7.71 0.12 -0.84
CA VAL A 89 -8.91 0.60 -1.55
C VAL A 89 -8.67 2.02 -2.04
N ASP A 90 -9.14 2.35 -3.24
CA ASP A 90 -9.02 3.68 -3.85
C ASP A 90 -10.35 4.46 -3.88
N ASN A 91 -10.25 5.75 -4.20
CA ASN A 91 -11.39 6.65 -4.27
C ASN A 91 -12.34 6.41 -5.47
N LYS A 92 -12.00 5.48 -6.37
CA LYS A 92 -12.84 5.04 -7.49
C LYS A 92 -13.48 3.66 -7.23
N GLY A 93 -13.28 3.10 -6.04
CA GLY A 93 -13.84 1.81 -5.62
C GLY A 93 -13.04 0.60 -6.08
N ALA A 94 -11.85 0.78 -6.66
CA ALA A 94 -10.95 -0.34 -6.93
C ALA A 94 -10.19 -0.74 -5.67
N SER A 95 -9.74 -1.99 -5.67
CA SER A 95 -9.01 -2.57 -4.54
C SER A 95 -8.09 -3.68 -5.02
N ASP A 96 -7.02 -3.93 -4.28
CA ASP A 96 -6.19 -5.12 -4.42
C ASP A 96 -5.83 -5.67 -3.05
N ALA A 97 -5.58 -6.97 -2.98
CA ALA A 97 -5.13 -7.64 -1.78
C ALA A 97 -4.16 -8.78 -2.13
N THR A 98 -3.10 -8.91 -1.33
CA THR A 98 -2.16 -10.02 -1.47
C THR A 98 -1.73 -10.55 -0.10
N MET A 99 -1.34 -11.82 -0.10
CA MET A 99 -0.67 -12.47 1.02
C MET A 99 0.82 -12.54 0.72
N ALA A 100 1.65 -12.22 1.71
CA ALA A 100 3.10 -12.36 1.65
C ALA A 100 3.59 -13.20 2.82
N LYS A 101 4.72 -13.89 2.61
CA LYS A 101 5.33 -14.83 3.56
C LYS A 101 6.80 -14.52 3.80
#